data_AF-A0A4S5E5Z3-F1
#
_entry.id   AF-A0A4S5E5Z3-F1
#
_cell.length_a   1.000
_cell.length_b   1.000
_cell.length_c   1.000
_cell.angle_alpha   90.00
_cell.angle_beta   90.00
_cell.angle_gamma   90.00
#
_symmetry.space_group_name_H-M   'P 1'
#
loop_
_entity.id
_entity.type
_entity.pdbx_description
1 polymer ?
#
loop_
_entity_poly.entity_id
_entity_poly.type
_entity_poly.pdbx_seq_one_letter_code
_entity_poly.pdbx_strand_id
1 'polypeptide(L)'
;MDVLVARIGKPHGIKGEVTVQLFTDAPEDRFDTGEVFRVEGAAVTELTVGQARWNKDILIVGFERIGDRNQAETLRGARLFIDTSEVQDEDDDAWYEHELVGLDARVDGVSVGTVTALRTMAVQDLLVVELTDGHEAYVPFVGDIVPEVNPEEGFIVITPPAGLFELNTPGSNQAPDDGDGVDDGSGARPGSGEALR
;
A
#
# COMPACT_ATOMS: atom_id res chain seq x y z
N MET A 1 4.92 -0.40 20.36
CA MET A 1 3.97 -1.47 20.77
C MET A 1 4.61 -2.78 20.35
N ASP A 2 4.73 -3.78 21.22
CA ASP A 2 5.45 -5.00 20.85
C ASP A 2 4.58 -5.92 19.98
N VAL A 3 5.09 -6.33 18.82
CA VAL A 3 4.45 -7.33 17.94
C VAL A 3 5.25 -8.63 17.97
N LEU A 4 4.57 -9.75 18.21
CA LEU A 4 5.17 -11.09 18.17
C LEU A 4 5.46 -11.48 16.72
N VAL A 5 6.73 -11.65 16.37
CA VAL A 5 7.16 -12.00 15.02
C VAL A 5 7.39 -13.50 14.88
N ALA A 6 8.02 -14.12 15.87
CA ALA A 6 8.37 -15.53 15.80
C ALA A 6 8.55 -16.19 17.17
N ARG A 7 8.57 -17.52 17.16
CA ARG A 7 9.00 -18.35 18.30
C ARG A 7 10.18 -19.22 17.90
N ILE A 8 11.21 -19.22 18.71
CA ILE A 8 12.40 -20.06 18.52
C ILE A 8 12.05 -21.53 18.77
N GLY A 9 12.42 -22.38 17.81
CA GLY A 9 12.25 -23.81 17.83
C GLY A 9 13.51 -24.55 18.29
N LYS A 10 13.87 -25.62 17.58
CA LYS A 10 15.02 -26.47 17.94
C LYS A 10 16.32 -25.96 17.32
N PRO A 11 17.48 -26.22 17.93
CA PRO A 11 18.76 -25.94 17.31
C PRO A 11 18.99 -26.75 16.03
N HIS A 12 19.51 -26.07 15.02
CA HIS A 12 19.92 -26.61 13.74
C HIS A 12 21.45 -26.63 13.67
N GLY A 13 22.03 -27.79 13.35
CA GLY A 13 23.48 -27.94 13.25
C GLY A 13 24.22 -27.71 14.58
N ILE A 14 25.49 -27.29 14.45
CA ILE A 14 26.43 -27.05 15.55
C ILE A 14 26.84 -25.59 15.71
N LYS A 15 26.53 -24.73 14.73
CA LYS A 15 26.93 -23.32 14.66
C LYS A 15 25.94 -22.35 15.36
N GLY A 16 25.09 -22.88 16.23
CA GLY A 16 24.12 -22.07 16.98
C GLY A 16 22.88 -21.62 16.19
N GLU A 17 22.67 -22.11 14.96
CA GLU A 17 21.45 -21.83 14.20
C GLU A 17 20.22 -22.45 14.91
N VAL A 18 19.05 -21.85 14.73
CA VAL A 18 17.76 -22.34 15.25
C VAL A 18 16.69 -22.33 14.16
N THR A 19 15.74 -23.25 14.24
CA THR A 19 14.50 -23.14 13.45
C THR A 19 13.57 -22.12 14.09
N VAL A 20 12.78 -21.38 13.33
CA VAL A 20 11.75 -20.49 13.89
C VAL A 20 10.34 -20.86 13.39
N GLN A 21 9.36 -20.68 14.26
CA GLN A 21 7.95 -20.66 13.91
C GLN A 21 7.52 -19.21 13.70
N LEU A 22 7.02 -18.90 12.50
CA LEU A 22 6.68 -17.55 12.09
C LEU A 22 5.24 -17.18 12.50
N PHE A 23 5.06 -15.92 12.90
CA PHE A 23 3.78 -15.27 13.15
C PHE A 23 3.63 -13.97 12.32
N THR A 24 4.56 -13.73 11.39
CA THR A 24 4.55 -12.60 10.44
C THR A 24 4.32 -13.11 9.02
N ASP A 25 3.72 -12.26 8.22
CA ASP A 25 3.50 -12.36 6.77
C ASP A 25 4.68 -11.90 5.92
N ALA A 26 5.61 -11.12 6.49
CA ALA A 26 6.83 -10.61 5.82
C ALA A 26 8.13 -11.18 6.45
N PRO A 27 8.37 -12.50 6.43
CA PRO A 27 9.53 -13.09 7.09
C PRO A 27 10.87 -12.79 6.42
N GLU A 28 10.89 -12.43 5.13
CA GLU A 28 12.13 -12.11 4.42
C GLU A 28 12.70 -10.77 4.88
N ASP A 29 11.84 -9.77 5.07
CA ASP A 29 12.22 -8.45 5.58
C ASP A 29 12.57 -8.52 7.07
N ARG A 30 11.75 -9.23 7.86
CA ARG A 30 11.90 -9.28 9.33
C ARG A 30 13.12 -10.07 9.82
N PHE A 31 13.71 -10.90 8.96
CA PHE A 31 14.89 -11.70 9.32
C PHE A 31 16.09 -11.37 8.44
N ASP A 32 16.17 -10.14 7.92
CA ASP A 32 17.37 -9.69 7.26
C ASP A 32 18.53 -9.51 8.25
N THR A 33 19.74 -9.45 7.74
CA THR A 33 20.96 -9.35 8.54
C THR A 33 21.03 -8.00 9.24
N GLY A 34 21.20 -8.00 10.56
CA GLY A 34 21.24 -6.80 11.39
C GLY A 34 19.96 -6.54 12.18
N GLU A 35 18.84 -7.16 11.81
CA GLU A 35 17.57 -7.01 12.52
C GLU A 35 17.67 -7.44 13.99
N VAL A 36 17.09 -6.64 14.88
CA VAL A 36 17.16 -6.86 16.33
C VAL A 36 15.79 -7.21 16.89
N PHE A 37 15.73 -8.33 17.61
CA PHE A 37 14.54 -8.77 18.30
C PHE A 37 14.67 -8.62 19.80
N ARG A 38 13.64 -8.07 20.43
CA ARG A 38 13.41 -8.26 21.86
C ARG A 38 13.00 -9.70 22.12
N VAL A 39 13.56 -10.30 23.16
CA VAL A 39 13.37 -11.71 23.49
C VAL A 39 12.62 -11.85 24.81
N GLU A 40 11.63 -12.73 24.83
CA GLU A 40 11.00 -13.20 26.06
C GLU A 40 11.11 -14.71 26.23
N GLY A 41 11.31 -15.16 27.47
CA GLY A 41 11.40 -16.58 27.81
C GLY A 41 12.82 -17.16 27.70
N ALA A 42 13.83 -16.31 27.58
CA ALA A 42 15.25 -16.66 27.69
C ALA A 42 15.98 -15.68 28.62
N ALA A 43 17.22 -16.01 28.99
CA ALA A 43 18.07 -15.12 29.80
C ALA A 43 18.61 -13.92 29.01
N VAL A 44 18.69 -14.04 27.68
CA VAL A 44 19.00 -12.93 26.79
C VAL A 44 17.75 -12.09 26.56
N THR A 45 17.92 -10.77 26.55
CA THR A 45 16.84 -9.81 26.34
C THR A 45 16.72 -9.38 24.88
N GLU A 46 17.80 -9.53 24.11
CA GLU A 46 17.89 -9.09 22.71
C GLU A 46 18.73 -10.07 21.87
N LEU A 47 18.36 -10.22 20.60
CA LEU A 47 19.09 -11.02 19.62
C LEU A 47 19.16 -10.30 18.28
N THR A 48 20.36 -10.21 17.72
CA THR A 48 20.61 -9.64 16.38
C THR A 48 20.77 -10.75 15.36
N VAL A 49 20.01 -10.68 14.27
CA VAL A 49 20.08 -11.63 13.16
C VAL A 49 21.43 -11.49 12.45
N GLY A 50 22.18 -12.58 12.38
CA GLY A 50 23.42 -12.64 11.61
C GLY A 50 23.26 -13.30 10.24
N GLN A 51 22.27 -14.20 10.10
CA GLN A 51 21.89 -14.79 8.82
C GLN A 51 20.53 -15.49 8.95
N ALA A 52 19.74 -15.50 7.89
CA ALA A 52 18.53 -16.31 7.77
C ALA A 52 18.49 -17.02 6.42
N ARG A 53 17.94 -18.23 6.41
CA ARG A 53 17.74 -19.00 5.17
C ARG A 53 16.62 -20.00 5.29
N TRP A 54 15.93 -20.23 4.18
CA TRP A 54 14.93 -21.27 4.07
C TRP A 54 15.56 -22.65 3.88
N ASN A 55 15.01 -23.64 4.57
CA ASN A 55 15.26 -25.05 4.30
C ASN A 55 13.92 -25.77 4.16
N LYS A 56 13.45 -25.89 2.92
CA LYS A 56 12.05 -26.21 2.61
C LYS A 56 11.15 -25.17 3.27
N ASP A 57 10.13 -25.59 4.00
CA ASP A 57 9.13 -24.71 4.63
C ASP A 57 9.56 -24.19 6.02
N ILE A 58 10.81 -24.42 6.44
CA ILE A 58 11.31 -24.03 7.76
C ILE A 58 12.39 -22.96 7.59
N LEU A 59 12.16 -21.80 8.21
CA LEU A 59 13.17 -20.75 8.32
C LEU A 59 14.19 -21.11 9.40
N ILE A 60 15.47 -21.06 9.01
CA ILE A 60 16.62 -21.27 9.89
C ILE A 60 17.31 -19.92 10.07
N VAL A 61 17.54 -19.53 11.32
CA VAL A 61 18.10 -18.25 11.70
C VAL A 61 19.34 -18.47 12.56
N GLY A 62 20.42 -17.77 12.24
CA GLY A 62 21.61 -17.64 13.09
C GLY A 62 21.70 -16.23 13.66
N PHE A 63 22.04 -16.13 14.94
CA PHE A 63 22.19 -14.84 15.63
C PHE A 63 23.67 -14.58 15.95
N GLU A 64 24.11 -13.32 15.86
CA GLU A 64 25.55 -12.97 15.95
C GLU A 64 26.24 -13.47 17.22
N ARG A 65 25.52 -13.47 18.35
CA ARG A 65 26.07 -13.84 19.67
C ARG A 65 25.79 -15.29 20.07
N ILE A 66 25.22 -16.10 19.17
CA ILE A 66 24.86 -17.50 19.44
C ILE A 66 25.72 -18.40 18.56
N GLY A 67 26.91 -18.73 19.05
CA GLY A 67 27.94 -19.42 18.26
C GLY A 67 27.88 -20.95 18.28
N ASP A 68 27.11 -21.55 19.19
CA ASP A 68 27.07 -23.00 19.34
C ASP A 68 25.68 -23.58 19.69
N ARG A 69 25.56 -24.89 19.51
CA ARG A 69 24.32 -25.64 19.75
C ARG A 69 23.81 -25.56 21.20
N ASN A 70 24.70 -25.51 22.18
CA ASN A 70 24.30 -25.47 23.59
C ASN A 70 23.67 -24.12 23.91
N GLN A 71 24.25 -23.03 23.41
CA GLN A 71 23.68 -21.68 23.52
C GLN A 71 22.32 -21.62 22.82
N ALA A 72 22.21 -22.13 21.59
CA ALA A 72 20.95 -22.19 20.86
C ALA A 72 19.86 -22.98 21.60
N GLU A 73 20.20 -24.04 22.32
CA GLU A 73 19.25 -24.83 23.11
C GLU A 73 18.61 -24.00 24.24
N THR A 74 19.37 -23.05 24.82
CA THR A 74 18.85 -22.16 25.87
C THR A 74 17.76 -21.21 25.37
N LEU A 75 17.70 -20.97 24.06
CA LEU A 75 16.71 -20.11 23.42
C LEU A 75 15.44 -20.85 23.02
N ARG A 76 15.39 -22.18 23.15
CA ARG A 76 14.24 -22.97 22.69
C ARG A 76 12.95 -22.50 23.36
N GLY A 77 11.98 -22.17 22.52
CA GLY A 77 10.65 -21.74 22.95
C GLY A 77 10.55 -20.26 23.26
N ALA A 78 11.67 -19.52 23.24
CA ALA A 78 11.67 -18.07 23.41
C ALA A 78 10.90 -17.39 22.28
N ARG A 79 10.32 -16.23 22.59
CA ARG A 79 9.49 -15.42 21.69
C ARG A 79 10.28 -14.19 21.25
N LEU A 80 10.19 -13.88 19.97
CA LEU A 80 10.85 -12.75 19.33
C LEU A 80 9.81 -11.68 19.03
N PHE A 81 10.06 -10.49 19.56
CA PHE A 81 9.22 -9.31 19.36
C PHE A 81 10.04 -8.22 18.69
N ILE A 82 9.36 -7.44 17.86
CA ILE A 82 9.85 -6.14 17.42
C ILE A 82 9.05 -5.08 18.14
N ASP A 83 9.69 -3.97 18.49
CA ASP A 83 8.97 -2.82 18.97
C ASP A 83 8.47 -2.02 17.76
N THR A 84 7.16 -1.97 17.57
CA THR A 84 6.56 -1.16 16.51
C THR A 84 6.42 0.31 16.91
N SER A 85 7.06 0.75 18.00
CA SER A 85 7.20 2.20 18.24
C SER A 85 8.33 2.79 17.40
N GLU A 86 9.32 1.98 17.01
CA GLU A 86 10.38 2.37 16.06
C GLU A 86 10.02 2.07 14.60
N VAL A 87 8.93 1.33 14.35
CA VAL A 87 8.22 1.31 13.06
C VAL A 87 7.30 2.54 12.93
N GLN A 88 7.74 3.66 13.49
CA GLN A 88 7.32 5.01 13.11
C GLN A 88 8.55 5.55 12.39
N ASP A 89 8.64 5.34 11.07
CA ASP A 89 9.54 6.02 10.12
C ASP A 89 9.63 5.25 8.76
N GLU A 90 8.94 4.11 8.61
CA GLU A 90 8.77 3.45 7.29
C GLU A 90 7.34 3.59 6.70
N ASP A 91 6.42 4.22 7.45
CA ASP A 91 5.10 4.67 6.97
C ASP A 91 5.03 6.21 6.99
N ASP A 92 6.01 6.88 6.38
CA ASP A 92 5.90 8.32 6.02
C ASP A 92 4.75 8.55 4.98
N ASP A 93 4.12 7.46 4.52
CA ASP A 93 3.03 7.43 3.55
C ASP A 93 1.64 7.23 4.17
N ALA A 94 1.52 7.12 5.51
CA ALA A 94 0.23 6.95 6.18
C ALA A 94 -0.41 8.30 6.53
N TRP A 95 -1.20 8.85 5.61
CA TRP A 95 -1.85 10.17 5.76
C TRP A 95 -3.33 10.07 6.14
N TYR A 96 -3.79 10.96 7.02
CA TYR A 96 -5.21 11.13 7.27
C TYR A 96 -5.86 12.12 6.30
N GLU A 97 -7.13 11.92 5.94
CA GLU A 97 -7.87 12.80 5.02
C GLU A 97 -7.77 14.29 5.40
N HIS A 98 -7.90 14.60 6.70
CA HIS A 98 -7.88 15.99 7.18
C HIS A 98 -6.51 16.68 7.05
N GLU A 99 -5.45 15.92 6.84
CA GLU A 99 -4.09 16.43 6.60
C GLU A 99 -3.87 16.73 5.11
N LEU A 100 -4.65 16.09 4.24
CA LEU A 100 -4.51 16.17 2.78
C LEU A 100 -5.50 17.14 2.13
N VAL A 101 -6.71 17.26 2.68
CA VAL A 101 -7.75 18.13 2.12
C VAL A 101 -7.31 19.59 2.16
N GLY A 102 -7.39 20.26 1.01
CA GLY A 102 -6.99 21.65 0.83
C GLY A 102 -5.55 21.84 0.36
N LEU A 103 -4.76 20.78 0.23
CA LEU A 103 -3.41 20.86 -0.33
C LEU A 103 -3.45 21.16 -1.83
N ASP A 104 -2.51 22.00 -2.29
CA ASP A 104 -2.29 22.33 -3.70
C ASP A 104 -1.64 21.16 -4.43
N ALA A 105 -2.33 20.60 -5.41
CA ALA A 105 -1.81 19.50 -6.22
C ALA A 105 -0.94 20.04 -7.35
N ARG A 106 0.33 19.61 -7.42
CA ARG A 106 1.31 20.10 -8.40
C ARG A 106 1.86 19.00 -9.28
N VAL A 107 2.05 19.30 -10.56
CA VAL A 107 2.76 18.44 -11.52
C VAL A 107 3.89 19.26 -12.13
N ASP A 108 5.12 18.76 -12.06
CA ASP A 108 6.32 19.47 -12.54
C ASP A 108 6.43 20.92 -11.99
N GLY A 109 6.00 21.15 -10.75
CA GLY A 109 5.99 22.45 -10.09
C GLY A 109 4.83 23.39 -10.49
N VAL A 110 3.91 22.94 -11.35
CA VAL A 110 2.71 23.69 -11.76
C VAL A 110 1.50 23.21 -10.97
N SER A 111 0.76 24.12 -10.34
CA SER A 111 -0.52 23.80 -9.71
C SER A 111 -1.53 23.32 -10.76
N VAL A 112 -2.04 22.11 -10.57
CA VAL A 112 -3.05 21.48 -11.42
C VAL A 112 -4.43 21.45 -10.77
N GLY A 113 -4.51 21.62 -9.45
CA GLY A 113 -5.77 21.53 -8.71
C GLY A 113 -5.60 21.56 -7.19
N THR A 114 -6.65 21.18 -6.48
CA THR A 114 -6.68 21.10 -5.02
C THR A 114 -7.25 19.77 -4.56
N VAL A 115 -6.66 19.19 -3.53
CA VAL A 115 -7.17 17.95 -2.92
C VAL A 115 -8.48 18.22 -2.19
N THR A 116 -9.54 17.48 -2.51
CA THR A 116 -10.87 17.65 -1.92
C THR A 116 -11.29 16.52 -1.00
N ALA A 117 -10.75 15.31 -1.18
CA ALA A 117 -11.04 14.14 -0.34
C ALA A 117 -9.99 13.04 -0.48
N LEU A 118 -9.97 12.11 0.49
CA LEU A 118 -9.24 10.85 0.43
C LEU A 118 -10.24 9.69 0.51
N ARG A 119 -10.35 8.90 -0.56
CA ARG A 119 -11.21 7.72 -0.60
C ARG A 119 -10.44 6.47 -0.26
N THR A 120 -10.61 5.99 0.97
CA THR A 120 -10.09 4.70 1.38
C THR A 120 -10.90 3.55 0.77
N MET A 121 -10.24 2.65 0.03
CA MET A 121 -10.90 1.45 -0.50
C MET A 121 -10.25 0.17 0.02
N ALA A 122 -10.88 -0.98 -0.23
CA ALA A 122 -10.39 -2.28 0.25
C ALA A 122 -9.05 -2.72 -0.37
N VAL A 123 -8.61 -2.06 -1.44
CA VAL A 123 -7.41 -2.45 -2.22
C VAL A 123 -6.38 -1.32 -2.27
N GLN A 124 -6.81 -0.09 -2.58
CA GLN A 124 -5.93 1.08 -2.66
C GLN A 124 -6.70 2.37 -2.40
N ASP A 125 -6.02 3.37 -1.84
CA ASP A 125 -6.60 4.66 -1.54
C ASP A 125 -6.51 5.59 -2.75
N LEU A 126 -7.53 6.43 -2.95
CA LEU A 126 -7.60 7.40 -4.04
C LEU A 126 -7.72 8.81 -3.49
N LEU A 127 -6.81 9.70 -3.90
CA LEU A 127 -6.98 11.13 -3.76
C LEU A 127 -7.99 11.65 -4.78
N VAL A 128 -8.89 12.51 -4.31
CA VAL A 128 -9.78 13.29 -5.17
C VAL A 128 -9.19 14.68 -5.33
N VAL A 129 -8.86 15.05 -6.56
CA VAL A 129 -8.29 16.35 -6.90
C VAL A 129 -9.30 17.10 -7.77
N GLU A 130 -9.74 18.26 -7.31
CA GLU A 130 -10.47 19.21 -8.16
C GLU A 130 -9.43 19.94 -9.03
N LEU A 131 -9.46 19.67 -10.33
CA LEU A 131 -8.57 20.28 -11.30
C LEU A 131 -8.97 21.74 -11.57
N THR A 132 -8.01 22.54 -12.02
CA THR A 132 -8.22 23.96 -12.38
C THR A 132 -9.24 24.19 -13.49
N ASP A 133 -9.55 23.17 -14.30
CA ASP A 133 -10.61 23.20 -15.32
C ASP A 133 -12.01 22.86 -14.77
N GLY A 134 -12.10 22.57 -13.46
CA GLY A 134 -13.33 22.27 -12.74
C GLY A 134 -13.75 20.79 -12.76
N HIS A 135 -12.93 19.90 -13.34
CA HIS A 135 -13.18 18.46 -13.32
C HIS A 135 -12.55 17.78 -12.10
N GLU A 136 -13.14 16.67 -11.67
CA GLU A 136 -12.55 15.82 -10.64
C GLU A 136 -11.64 14.76 -11.25
N ALA A 137 -10.44 14.62 -10.70
CA ALA A 137 -9.52 13.53 -10.99
C ALA A 137 -9.35 12.61 -9.79
N TYR A 138 -9.34 11.30 -10.06
CA TYR A 138 -8.99 10.28 -9.08
C TYR A 138 -7.54 9.87 -9.27
N VAL A 139 -6.71 10.16 -8.28
CA VAL A 139 -5.26 9.92 -8.31
C VAL A 139 -4.96 8.80 -7.32
N PRO A 140 -4.39 7.65 -7.75
CA PRO A 140 -3.98 6.61 -6.83
C PRO A 140 -2.94 7.14 -5.84
N PHE A 141 -3.18 6.92 -4.55
CA PHE A 141 -2.35 7.44 -3.48
C PHE A 141 -1.25 6.44 -3.12
N VAL A 142 -0.22 6.41 -3.97
CA VAL A 142 0.96 5.55 -3.85
C VAL A 142 2.20 6.38 -4.17
N GLY A 143 3.34 6.06 -3.55
CA GLY A 143 4.58 6.83 -3.71
C GLY A 143 5.06 7.01 -5.16
N ASP A 144 4.77 6.06 -6.06
CA ASP A 144 5.10 6.19 -7.49
C ASP A 144 4.34 7.34 -8.19
N ILE A 145 3.13 7.66 -7.72
CA ILE A 145 2.25 8.67 -8.32
C ILE A 145 2.25 9.95 -7.47
N VAL A 146 2.38 9.83 -6.15
CA VAL A 146 2.43 10.97 -5.21
C VAL A 146 3.72 10.87 -4.41
N PRO A 147 4.87 11.23 -4.99
CA PRO A 147 6.18 11.05 -4.36
C PRO A 147 6.47 12.05 -3.23
N GLU A 148 5.68 13.11 -3.08
CA GLU A 148 5.90 14.14 -2.07
C GLU A 148 4.57 14.71 -1.56
N VAL A 149 4.44 14.78 -0.23
CA VAL A 149 3.33 15.41 0.48
C VAL A 149 3.93 16.36 1.51
N ASN A 150 3.57 17.65 1.41
CA ASN A 150 4.12 18.69 2.28
C ASN A 150 2.97 19.53 2.87
N PRO A 151 2.40 19.10 4.01
CA PRO A 151 1.29 19.80 4.65
C PRO A 151 1.71 21.14 5.26
N GLU A 152 2.99 21.30 5.63
CA GLU A 152 3.52 22.55 6.20
C GLU A 152 3.55 23.67 5.16
N GLU A 153 3.99 23.35 3.93
CA GLU A 153 4.00 24.27 2.80
C GLU A 153 2.70 24.25 1.98
N GLY A 154 1.80 23.32 2.28
CA GLY A 154 0.44 23.27 1.75
C GLY A 154 0.31 22.66 0.35
N PHE A 155 1.17 21.73 -0.05
CA PHE A 155 1.13 21.13 -1.40
C PHE A 155 1.42 19.63 -1.42
N ILE A 156 1.04 18.99 -2.53
CA ILE A 156 1.45 17.63 -2.91
C ILE A 156 2.04 17.64 -4.32
N VAL A 157 3.01 16.77 -4.58
CA VAL A 157 3.56 16.56 -5.92
C VAL A 157 2.95 15.28 -6.50
N ILE A 158 2.44 15.39 -7.72
CA ILE A 158 1.86 14.29 -8.47
C ILE A 158 2.71 14.05 -9.71
N THR A 159 3.09 12.79 -9.95
CA THR A 159 3.72 12.30 -11.17
C THR A 159 2.69 11.46 -11.92
N PRO A 160 1.80 12.07 -12.72
CA PRO A 160 0.73 11.35 -13.37
C PRO A 160 1.29 10.50 -14.53
N PRO A 161 0.85 9.23 -14.69
CA PRO A 161 1.02 8.54 -15.97
C PRO A 161 0.22 9.27 -17.06
N ALA A 162 0.63 9.09 -18.32
CA ALA A 162 -0.03 9.71 -19.46
C ALA A 162 -1.55 9.40 -19.46
N GLY A 163 -2.38 10.44 -19.56
CA GLY A 163 -3.84 10.32 -19.62
C GLY A 163 -4.55 10.18 -18.26
N LEU A 164 -3.85 10.20 -17.11
CA LEU A 164 -4.49 10.04 -15.79
C LEU A 164 -5.64 11.05 -15.55
N PHE A 165 -5.41 12.32 -15.86
CA PHE A 165 -6.40 13.38 -15.68
C PHE A 165 -7.54 13.33 -16.73
N GLU A 166 -7.36 12.60 -17.83
CA GLU A 166 -8.35 12.50 -18.91
C GLU A 166 -9.36 11.37 -18.65
N LEU A 167 -9.07 10.44 -17.73
CA LEU A 167 -9.91 9.27 -17.44
C LEU A 167 -11.32 9.63 -16.96
N ASN A 168 -11.51 10.76 -16.29
CA ASN A 168 -12.81 11.18 -15.74
C ASN A 168 -13.50 12.30 -16.54
N THR A 169 -12.99 12.62 -17.72
CA THR A 169 -13.67 13.58 -18.61
C THR A 169 -14.93 12.93 -19.22
N PRO A 170 -16.05 13.67 -19.36
CA PRO A 170 -17.22 13.13 -20.05
C PRO A 170 -16.86 12.73 -21.49
N GLY A 171 -16.77 11.42 -21.77
CA GLY A 171 -16.45 10.87 -23.10
C GLY A 171 -15.29 9.88 -23.15
N SER A 172 -14.48 9.77 -22.09
CA SER A 172 -13.32 8.87 -22.02
C SER A 172 -13.67 7.37 -21.96
N ASN A 173 -14.95 7.02 -21.73
CA ASN A 173 -15.43 5.64 -21.66
C ASN A 173 -16.52 5.30 -22.68
N GLN A 174 -16.52 5.97 -23.83
CA GLN A 174 -17.42 5.61 -24.93
C GLN A 174 -16.85 4.39 -25.66
N ALA A 175 -17.40 3.21 -25.37
CA ALA A 175 -17.35 2.10 -26.31
C ALA A 175 -17.81 2.65 -27.68
N PRO A 176 -17.19 2.24 -28.81
CA PRO A 176 -17.61 2.73 -30.11
C PRO A 176 -19.11 2.52 -30.28
N ASP A 177 -19.82 3.61 -30.49
CA ASP A 177 -21.22 3.62 -30.88
C ASP A 177 -21.29 3.04 -32.29
N ASP A 178 -21.47 1.73 -32.38
CA ASP A 178 -21.82 1.04 -33.62
C ASP A 178 -23.23 1.51 -34.02
N GLY A 179 -23.28 2.67 -34.67
CA GLY A 179 -24.48 3.27 -35.20
C GLY A 179 -25.12 2.35 -36.24
N ASP A 180 -26.18 1.65 -35.84
CA ASP A 180 -27.08 1.00 -36.78
C ASP A 180 -28.15 2.03 -37.19
N GLY A 181 -27.94 2.61 -38.37
CA GLY A 181 -28.83 3.58 -38.98
C GLY A 181 -30.17 2.94 -39.35
N VAL A 182 -31.25 3.40 -38.74
CA VAL A 182 -32.60 3.14 -39.24
C VAL A 182 -32.99 4.29 -40.16
N ASP A 183 -32.93 4.02 -41.46
CA ASP A 183 -33.44 4.83 -42.56
C ASP A 183 -34.97 4.99 -42.43
N ASP A 184 -35.44 6.15 -41.94
CA ASP A 184 -36.86 6.51 -41.96
C ASP A 184 -37.18 7.30 -43.24
N GLY A 185 -37.53 6.54 -44.28
CA GLY A 185 -38.07 7.04 -45.54
C GLY A 185 -39.48 7.64 -45.37
N SER A 186 -39.51 8.95 -45.16
CA SER A 186 -40.68 9.84 -45.17
C SER A 186 -41.65 9.66 -46.36
N GLY A 187 -42.96 9.82 -46.14
CA GLY A 187 -43.86 10.26 -47.21
C GLY A 187 -45.36 10.37 -46.91
N ALA A 188 -45.81 11.61 -46.69
CA ALA A 188 -47.11 12.21 -47.08
C ALA A 188 -48.36 12.12 -46.16
N ARG A 189 -48.75 13.31 -45.68
CA ARG A 189 -50.02 13.76 -45.06
C ARG A 189 -51.17 13.83 -46.09
N PRO A 190 -52.38 14.43 -45.83
CA PRO A 190 -53.14 14.72 -44.60
C PRO A 190 -54.65 14.35 -44.70
N GLY A 191 -55.39 14.45 -43.58
CA GLY A 191 -56.69 15.17 -43.58
C GLY A 191 -57.96 14.47 -43.07
N SER A 192 -58.63 15.20 -42.17
CA SER A 192 -60.10 15.44 -42.12
C SER A 192 -61.00 14.52 -41.27
N GLY A 193 -61.68 15.17 -40.31
CA GLY A 193 -63.09 14.94 -39.93
C GLY A 193 -63.36 13.77 -38.97
N GLU A 194 -63.88 13.94 -37.75
CA GLU A 194 -65.20 14.45 -37.34
C GLU A 194 -66.00 13.29 -36.70
N ALA A 195 -66.35 13.49 -35.43
CA ALA A 195 -67.53 13.02 -34.70
C ALA A 195 -67.95 11.53 -34.71
N LEU A 196 -68.19 10.95 -33.53
CA LEU A 196 -69.48 10.98 -32.81
C LEU A 196 -69.66 9.70 -31.96
N ARG A 197 -69.96 9.91 -30.67
CA ARG A 197 -70.68 9.05 -29.69
C ARG A 197 -70.04 7.76 -29.20
#